data_AF-A0A3D3AFM5-F1
#
_entry.id   AF-A0A3D3AFM5-F1
#
_cell.length_a   1.000
_cell.length_b   1.000
_cell.length_c   1.000
_cell.angle_alpha   90.00
_cell.angle_beta   90.00
_cell.angle_gamma   90.00
#
_symmetry.space_group_name_H-M   'P 1'
#
loop_
_entity.id
_entity.type
_entity.pdbx_description
1 polymer ?
#
loop_
_entity_poly.entity_id
_entity_poly.type
_entity_poly.pdbx_seq_one_letter_code
_entity_poly.pdbx_strand_id
1 'polypeptide(L)' 'MNKKEKFIFENERGQQIEFSVYSPFFINNIDGISGLKNIIYQNKGMGQDGSTYMGSTLGNRNIVI' A
#
# COMPACT_ATOMS: atom_id res chain seq x y z
N MET A 1 14.01 -15.29 -1.57
CA MET A 1 13.82 -14.05 -0.78
C MET A 1 14.92 -13.08 -1.18
N ASN A 2 14.56 -11.90 -1.71
CA ASN A 2 15.52 -10.95 -2.24
C ASN A 2 16.30 -10.33 -1.06
N LYS A 3 17.63 -10.46 -1.02
CA LYS A 3 18.48 -10.05 0.14
C LYS A 3 18.45 -8.54 0.46
N LYS A 4 17.67 -7.75 -0.27
CA LYS A 4 17.55 -6.29 -0.16
C LYS A 4 16.22 -5.82 0.44
N GLU A 5 15.27 -6.70 0.69
CA GLU A 5 13.99 -6.33 1.29
C GLU A 5 14.15 -6.14 2.79
N LYS A 6 13.79 -4.94 3.27
CA LYS A 6 13.78 -4.59 4.69
C LYS A 6 12.57 -3.72 5.00
N PHE A 7 11.99 -3.92 6.17
CA PHE A 7 10.94 -3.08 6.74
C PHE A 7 11.52 -2.36 7.95
N ILE A 8 11.34 -1.04 8.04
CA ILE A 8 11.83 -0.22 9.15
C ILE A 8 10.61 0.42 9.81
N PHE A 9 10.38 0.06 11.07
CA PHE A 9 9.43 0.78 11.92
C PHE A 9 10.19 1.89 12.64
N GLU A 10 9.72 3.14 12.50
CA GLU A 10 10.24 4.30 13.23
C GLU A 10 9.13 4.91 14.08
N ASN A 11 9.41 5.17 15.35
CA ASN A 11 8.47 5.87 16.21
C ASN A 11 8.69 7.40 16.19
N GLU A 12 7.76 8.15 16.78
CA GLU A 12 7.83 9.62 16.85
C GLU A 12 9.07 10.15 17.60
N ARG A 13 9.76 9.29 18.37
CA ARG A 13 10.99 9.61 19.09
C ARG A 13 12.25 9.31 18.28
N GLY A 14 12.11 8.88 17.02
CA GLY A 14 13.23 8.53 16.14
C GLY A 14 13.89 7.18 16.45
N GLN A 15 13.27 6.34 17.28
CA GLN A 15 13.76 4.98 17.53
C GLN A 15 13.29 4.07 16.41
N GLN A 16 14.18 3.20 15.93
CA GLN A 16 13.91 2.32 14.78
C GLN A 16 14.08 0.84 15.11
N ILE A 17 13.25 0.00 14.49
CA ILE A 17 13.38 -1.46 14.47
C ILE A 17 13.36 -1.93 13.01
N GLU A 18 14.40 -2.66 12.61
CA GLU A 18 14.51 -3.23 11.25
C GLU A 18 14.10 -4.71 11.25
N PHE A 19 13.26 -5.08 10.29
CA PHE A 19 12.93 -6.45 9.94
C PHE A 19 13.48 -6.76 8.56
N SER A 20 14.43 -7.68 8.49
CA SER A 20 15.11 -8.08 7.26
C SER A 20 15.64 -9.51 7.41
N VAL A 21 16.15 -10.08 6.32
CA VAL A 21 16.75 -11.43 6.33
C VAL A 21 17.94 -11.54 7.31
N TYR A 22 18.54 -10.41 7.70
CA TYR A 22 19.66 -10.34 8.64
C TYR A 22 19.24 -9.92 10.06
N SER A 23 17.97 -9.56 10.27
CA SER A 23 17.46 -9.16 11.57
C SER A 23 17.22 -10.40 12.45
N PRO A 24 17.44 -10.32 13.79
CA PRO A 24 17.01 -11.37 14.72
C PRO A 24 15.48 -11.54 14.74
N PHE A 25 14.72 -10.58 14.18
CA PHE A 25 13.27 -10.63 14.05
C PHE A 25 12.88 -10.76 12.58
N PHE A 26 12.03 -11.73 12.27
CA PHE A 26 11.47 -11.93 10.93
C PHE A 26 9.96 -11.71 10.94
N ILE A 27 9.44 -11.08 9.90
CA ILE A 27 8.00 -10.92 9.67
C ILE A 27 7.48 -12.19 9.00
N ASN A 28 6.47 -12.82 9.61
CA ASN A 28 5.88 -14.05 9.06
C ASN A 28 4.87 -13.75 7.94
N ASN A 29 4.08 -12.68 8.08
CA ASN A 29 3.16 -12.22 7.05
C ASN A 29 3.03 -10.69 7.13
N ILE A 30 2.79 -10.03 6.01
CA ILE A 30 2.50 -8.60 5.95
C ILE A 30 1.52 -8.34 4.81
N ASP A 31 0.43 -7.66 5.12
CA ASP A 31 -0.62 -7.30 4.16
C ASP A 31 -0.80 -5.78 4.09
N GLY A 32 -1.35 -5.30 2.98
CA GLY A 32 -1.62 -3.87 2.76
C GLY A 32 -0.41 -3.01 2.38
N ILE A 33 0.77 -3.62 2.18
CA ILE A 33 1.94 -2.96 1.60
C ILE A 33 1.92 -2.94 0.06
N SER A 34 1.10 -3.81 -0.54
CA SER A 34 0.94 -3.99 -1.99
C SER A 34 -0.48 -3.61 -2.40
N GLY A 35 -0.60 -2.87 -3.52
CA GLY A 35 -1.89 -2.43 -4.05
C GLY A 35 -2.47 -1.22 -3.31
N LEU A 36 -2.48 -0.06 -3.97
CA LEU A 36 -3.22 1.11 -3.50
C LEU A 36 -4.70 0.94 -3.88
N LYS A 37 -5.60 1.02 -2.90
CA LYS A 37 -7.03 1.14 -3.19
C LYS A 37 -7.28 2.50 -3.83
N ASN A 38 -7.56 2.50 -5.13
CA ASN A 38 -7.93 3.71 -5.87
C ASN A 38 -9.42 3.67 -6.20
N ILE A 39 -10.13 4.74 -5.86
CA ILE A 39 -11.52 4.93 -6.26
C ILE A 39 -11.50 5.79 -7.53
N ILE A 40 -11.97 5.25 -8.65
CA ILE A 40 -12.06 5.95 -9.92
C ILE A 40 -13.50 6.40 -10.13
N TYR A 41 -13.72 7.70 -10.27
CA TYR A 41 -15.02 8.29 -10.57
C TYR A 41 -15.20 8.37 -12.09
N GLN A 42 -16.26 7.76 -12.58
CA GLN A 42 -16.61 7.73 -13.99
C GLN A 42 -18.08 8.13 -14.17
N ASN A 43 -18.38 8.83 -15.26
CA ASN A 43 -19.73 9.19 -15.64
C ASN A 43 -20.04 8.57 -17.01
N LYS A 44 -21.24 8.03 -17.18
CA LYS A 44 -21.70 7.45 -18.44
C LYS A 44 -23.05 8.06 -18.82
N GLY A 45 -23.09 8.70 -19.98
CA GLY A 45 -24.32 9.26 -20.55
C GLY A 45 -25.20 8.19 -21.21
N MET A 46 -26.50 8.45 -21.31
CA MET A 46 -27.45 7.56 -22.00
C MET A 46 -27.15 7.53 -23.50
N GLY A 47 -27.00 6.33 -24.07
CA GLY A 47 -26.62 6.14 -25.49
C GLY A 47 -25.14 6.34 -25.80
N GLN A 48 -24.29 6.57 -24.78
CA GLN A 48 -22.84 6.69 -24.96
C GLN A 48 -22.15 5.32 -24.82
N ASP A 49 -21.24 5.02 -25.73
CA ASP A 49 -20.29 3.92 -25.54
C ASP A 49 -19.03 4.41 -24.82
N GLY A 50 -18.58 3.61 -23.84
CA GLY A 50 -17.55 4.00 -22.88
C GLY A 50 -18.08 4.84 -21.70
N SER A 51 -17.13 5.39 -20.93
CA SER A 51 -17.38 6.21 -19.74
C SER A 51 -16.38 7.36 -19.71
N THR A 52 -16.81 8.54 -19.31
CA THR A 52 -15.93 9.70 -19.09
C THR A 52 -15.31 9.63 -17.70
N TYR A 53 -13.98 9.66 -17.63
CA TYR A 53 -13.24 9.80 -16.37
C TYR A 53 -13.49 11.18 -15.76
N MET A 54 -13.94 11.22 -14.51
CA MET A 54 -14.16 12.46 -13.75
C MET A 54 -13.04 12.75 -12.76
N GLY A 55 -12.37 11.73 -12.24
CA GLY A 55 -11.35 11.90 -11.22
C GLY A 55 -11.02 10.59 -10.52
N SER A 56 -10.05 10.64 -9.61
CA SER A 56 -9.73 9.51 -8.74
C SER A 56 -9.25 9.96 -7.37
N THR A 57 -9.46 9.10 -6.37
CA THR A 57 -8.98 9.32 -5.01
C THR A 57 -8.28 8.07 -4.51
N LEU A 58 -7.05 8.26 -4.05
CA LEU A 58 -6.27 7.25 -3.35
C LEU A 58 -6.79 7.11 -1.92
N GLY A 59 -7.21 5.90 -1.56
CA GLY A 59 -7.63 5.58 -0.21
C GLY A 59 -6.45 5.32 0.74
N ASN A 60 -6.74 5.38 2.04
CA ASN A 60 -5.79 4.98 3.08
C ASN A 60 -5.38 3.51 2.90
N ARG A 61 -4.09 3.23 3.15
CA ARG A 61 -3.60 1.85 3.24
C ARG A 61 -3.88 1.31 4.63
N ASN A 62 -4.44 0.11 4.70
CA ASN A 62 -4.55 -0.64 5.94
C ASN A 62 -3.40 -1.65 6.00
N ILE A 63 -2.35 -1.33 6.75
CA ILE A 63 -1.17 -2.20 6.90
C ILE A 63 -1.43 -3.15 8.07
N VAL A 64 -1.32 -4.45 7.83
CA VAL A 64 -1.49 -5.50 8.84
C VAL A 64 -0.23 -6.35 8.88
N ILE A 65 0.34 -6.53 10.07
CA ILE A 65 1.57 -7.28 10.35
C ILE A 65 1.23 -8.44 11.27
#